data_AF-A0A2V2DCE4-F1
#
_entry.id   AF-A0A2V2DCE4-F1
#
_cell.length_a   1.000
_cell.length_b   1.000
_cell.length_c   1.000
_cell.angle_alpha   90.00
_cell.angle_beta   90.00
_cell.angle_gamma   90.00
#
_symmetry.space_group_name_H-M   'P 1'
#
loop_
_entity.id
_entity.type
_entity.pdbx_description
1 polymer ?
#
loop_
_entity_poly.entity_id
_entity_poly.type
_entity_poly.pdbx_seq_one_letter_code
_entity_poly.pdbx_strand_id
1 'polypeptide(L)'
;VCPTGAILKIDVEDKASIQAGRAVWIAANCVVNVDKLQCDNCFRHCPAGAIHMVLQNPKDPKSLKIPAINEERCIGCGACEHLCPARPFTAIYVEGNKIQRRI
;
A
#
# COMPACT_ATOMS: atom_id res chain seq x y z
N VAL A 1 -11.52 -15.33 -16.17
CA VAL A 1 -12.68 -15.52 -15.27
C VAL A 1 -12.74 -17.00 -14.94
N CYS A 2 -12.96 -17.40 -13.68
CA CYS A 2 -12.95 -18.80 -13.31
C CYS A 2 -14.31 -19.45 -13.65
N PRO A 3 -14.36 -20.58 -14.38
CA PRO A 3 -15.61 -21.20 -14.80
C PRO A 3 -16.43 -21.78 -13.63
N THR A 4 -15.80 -22.07 -12.49
CA THR A 4 -16.49 -22.53 -11.26
C THR A 4 -17.03 -21.38 -10.41
N GLY A 5 -16.84 -20.12 -10.84
CA GLY A 5 -17.31 -18.94 -10.12
C GLY A 5 -16.37 -18.42 -9.02
N ALA A 6 -15.21 -19.04 -8.82
CA ALA A 6 -14.25 -18.60 -7.78
C ALA A 6 -13.61 -17.23 -8.06
N ILE A 7 -13.50 -16.83 -9.33
CA ILE A 7 -13.01 -15.52 -9.77
C ILE A 7 -14.05 -14.93 -10.71
N LEU A 8 -14.78 -13.93 -10.23
CA LEU A 8 -15.79 -13.21 -11.00
C LEU A 8 -15.14 -12.27 -12.02
N LYS A 9 -15.86 -11.97 -13.10
CA LYS A 9 -15.45 -10.92 -14.04
C LYS A 9 -15.70 -9.58 -13.33
N ILE A 10 -14.68 -8.75 -13.29
CA ILE A 10 -14.74 -7.39 -12.73
C ILE A 10 -14.39 -6.45 -13.88
N ASP A 11 -15.31 -5.55 -14.23
CA ASP A 11 -15.04 -4.53 -15.22
C ASP A 11 -14.01 -3.53 -14.68
N VAL A 12 -13.26 -2.89 -15.58
CA VAL A 12 -12.11 -2.06 -15.18
C VAL A 12 -12.53 -0.94 -14.22
N GLU A 13 -13.71 -0.37 -14.44
CA GLU A 13 -14.31 0.70 -13.63
C GLU A 13 -14.60 0.22 -12.20
N ASP A 14 -15.09 -1.02 -12.04
CA ASP A 14 -15.44 -1.60 -10.74
C ASP A 14 -14.22 -2.00 -9.90
N LYS A 15 -13.04 -2.15 -10.52
CA LYS A 15 -11.82 -2.58 -9.78
C LYS A 15 -11.43 -1.62 -8.67
N ALA A 16 -11.72 -0.32 -8.84
CA ALA A 16 -11.43 0.69 -7.82
C ALA A 16 -12.36 0.58 -6.59
N SER A 17 -13.52 -0.06 -6.73
CA SER A 17 -14.52 -0.24 -5.67
C SER A 17 -14.48 -1.64 -5.04
N ILE A 18 -13.46 -2.44 -5.35
CA ILE A 18 -13.27 -3.77 -4.77
C ILE A 18 -11.95 -3.81 -4.02
N GLN A 19 -12.05 -4.04 -2.73
CA GLN A 19 -10.92 -4.34 -1.89
C GLN A 19 -10.54 -5.82 -2.03
N ALA A 20 -9.55 -6.07 -2.90
CA ALA A 20 -8.98 -7.39 -3.09
C ALA A 20 -7.98 -7.77 -1.99
N GLY A 21 -7.40 -6.77 -1.32
CA GLY A 21 -6.43 -6.94 -0.25
C GLY A 21 -6.10 -5.63 0.44
N ARG A 22 -5.11 -5.67 1.33
CA ARG A 22 -4.60 -4.51 2.07
C ARG A 22 -3.08 -4.45 2.00
N ALA A 23 -2.54 -3.24 2.00
CA ALA A 23 -1.11 -3.04 2.08
C ALA A 23 -0.63 -3.18 3.54
N VAL A 24 0.52 -3.82 3.73
CA VAL A 24 1.20 -4.01 5.01
C VAL A 24 2.59 -3.39 4.90
N TRP A 25 2.91 -2.46 5.81
CA TRP A 25 4.20 -1.78 5.86
C TRP A 25 5.11 -2.39 6.93
N ILE A 26 6.34 -2.71 6.55
CA ILE A 26 7.40 -3.23 7.42
C ILE A 26 8.40 -2.12 7.68
N ALA A 27 8.25 -1.47 8.85
CA ALA A 27 9.08 -0.34 9.26
C ALA A 27 10.58 -0.65 9.18
N ALA A 28 10.99 -1.86 9.56
CA ALA A 28 12.40 -2.27 9.58
C ALA A 28 13.08 -2.27 8.19
N ASN A 29 12.30 -2.36 7.11
CA ASN A 29 12.83 -2.44 5.75
C ASN A 29 12.75 -1.07 5.03
N CYS A 30 12.05 -0.09 5.60
CA CYS A 30 11.78 1.17 4.92
C CYS A 30 13.06 2.00 4.77
N VAL A 31 13.40 2.43 3.54
CA VAL A 31 14.58 3.28 3.26
C VAL A 31 14.58 4.59 4.06
N VAL A 32 13.41 5.10 4.45
CA VAL A 32 13.29 6.25 5.36
C VAL A 32 13.87 5.93 6.74
N ASN A 33 13.60 4.73 7.25
CA ASN A 33 14.05 4.29 8.57
C ASN A 33 15.48 3.76 8.53
N VAL A 34 15.88 3.05 7.46
CA VAL A 34 17.19 2.40 7.32
C VAL A 34 18.24 3.39 6.81
N ASP A 35 17.99 3.98 5.64
CA ASP A 35 18.98 4.82 4.92
C ASP A 35 18.88 6.29 5.31
N LYS A 36 17.85 6.68 6.09
CA LYS A 36 17.59 8.06 6.51
C LYS A 36 17.38 9.02 5.33
N LEU A 37 16.86 8.51 4.22
CA LEU A 37 16.50 9.29 3.03
C LEU A 37 14.99 9.44 2.91
N GLN A 38 14.49 10.63 2.58
CA GLN A 38 13.06 10.83 2.37
C GLN A 38 12.59 10.07 1.12
N CYS A 39 11.62 9.19 1.30
CA CYS A 39 10.94 8.46 0.22
C CYS A 39 9.43 8.55 0.41
N ASP A 40 8.69 8.65 -0.69
CA ASP A 40 7.23 8.78 -0.73
C ASP A 40 6.63 8.06 -1.95
N ASN A 41 7.37 7.10 -2.56
CA ASN A 41 6.92 6.37 -3.75
C ASN A 41 5.58 5.65 -3.53
N CYS A 42 5.42 4.97 -2.38
CA CYS A 42 4.18 4.29 -2.04
C CYS A 42 2.99 5.25 -1.97
N PHE A 43 3.21 6.48 -1.49
CA PHE A 43 2.22 7.54 -1.43
C PHE A 43 1.89 8.07 -2.83
N ARG A 44 2.89 8.53 -3.59
CA ARG A 44 2.72 9.16 -4.90
C ARG A 44 2.05 8.26 -5.93
N HIS A 45 2.23 6.94 -5.81
CA HIS A 45 1.69 5.97 -6.74
C HIS A 45 0.51 5.17 -6.20
N CYS A 46 -0.10 5.60 -5.09
CA CYS A 46 -1.32 4.97 -4.59
C CYS A 46 -2.54 5.49 -5.37
N PRO A 47 -3.16 4.71 -6.28
CA PRO A 47 -4.30 5.19 -7.06
C PRO A 47 -5.56 5.43 -6.21
N ALA A 48 -5.70 4.72 -5.09
CA ALA A 48 -6.84 4.87 -4.19
C ALA A 48 -6.70 6.04 -3.19
N GLY A 49 -5.53 6.69 -3.15
CA GLY A 49 -5.22 7.69 -2.12
C GLY A 49 -5.27 7.12 -0.71
N ALA A 50 -4.93 5.84 -0.54
CA ALA A 50 -5.02 5.11 0.72
C ALA A 50 -3.76 5.25 1.60
N ILE A 51 -2.73 5.94 1.15
CA ILE A 51 -1.48 6.11 1.89
C ILE A 51 -1.33 7.60 2.20
N HIS A 52 -0.88 7.93 3.41
CA HIS A 52 -0.53 9.28 3.82
C HIS A 52 0.90 9.30 4.36
N MET A 53 1.57 10.43 4.29
CA MET A 53 2.92 10.60 4.83
C MET A 53 2.85 11.34 6.16
N VAL A 54 3.23 10.67 7.25
CA VAL A 54 3.20 11.22 8.62
C VAL A 54 4.62 11.35 9.16
N LEU A 55 4.85 12.31 10.07
CA LEU A 55 6.16 12.47 10.71
C LEU A 55 6.53 11.19 11.48
N GLN A 56 7.73 10.67 11.25
CA GLN A 56 8.29 9.54 12.00
C GLN A 56 8.41 9.88 13.50
N ASN A 57 8.85 11.10 13.81
CA ASN A 57 8.79 11.66 15.16
C ASN A 57 7.83 12.86 15.20
N PRO A 58 6.62 12.71 15.76
CA PRO A 58 5.64 13.80 15.84
C PRO A 58 6.09 15.02 16.66
N LYS A 59 7.10 14.87 17.52
CA LYS A 59 7.64 15.96 18.34
C LYS A 59 8.70 16.80 17.61
N ASP A 60 9.17 16.33 16.45
CA ASP A 60 10.18 16.99 15.65
C ASP A 60 9.63 17.33 14.25
N PRO A 61 9.30 18.61 13.98
CA PRO A 61 8.80 19.04 12.66
C PRO A 61 9.78 18.81 11.51
N LYS A 62 11.07 18.61 11.79
CA LYS A 62 12.11 18.31 10.79
C LYS A 62 12.28 16.81 10.55
N SER A 63 11.56 15.97 11.30
CA SER A 63 11.60 14.53 11.13
C SER A 63 11.21 14.12 9.70
N LEU A 64 11.88 13.09 9.19
CA LEU A 64 11.44 12.40 7.98
C LEU A 64 10.01 11.88 8.15
N LYS A 65 9.35 11.67 7.01
CA LYS A 65 7.99 11.14 6.95
C LYS A 65 7.96 9.68 6.52
N ILE A 66 7.15 8.89 7.21
CA ILE A 66 6.87 7.48 6.94
C ILE A 66 5.42 7.30 6.47
N PRO A 67 5.11 6.21 5.74
CA PRO A 67 3.76 5.97 5.29
C PRO A 67 2.85 5.52 6.44
N ALA A 68 1.62 6.01 6.43
CA ALA A 68 0.48 5.51 7.19
C ALA A 68 -0.60 5.07 6.20
N ILE A 69 -1.10 3.84 6.35
CA ILE A 69 -2.02 3.22 5.41
C ILE A 69 -3.44 3.30 6.00
N ASN A 70 -4.37 3.87 5.23
CA ASN A 70 -5.80 3.78 5.48
C ASN A 70 -6.32 2.47 4.86
N GLU A 71 -6.55 1.46 5.71
CA GLU A 71 -7.02 0.15 5.27
C GLU A 71 -8.41 0.18 4.62
N GLU A 72 -9.28 1.11 5.02
CA GLU A 72 -10.64 1.22 4.48
C GLU A 72 -10.64 1.68 3.01
N ARG A 73 -9.62 2.43 2.61
CA ARG A 73 -9.45 2.91 1.23
C ARG A 73 -8.52 2.04 0.40
N CYS A 74 -7.71 1.20 1.03
CA CYS A 74 -6.74 0.38 0.32
C CYS A 74 -7.49 -0.67 -0.52
N ILE A 75 -7.26 -0.70 -1.83
CA ILE A 75 -7.85 -1.71 -2.73
C ILE A 75 -6.97 -2.95 -2.93
N GLY A 76 -5.74 -2.93 -2.40
CA GLY A 76 -4.77 -4.02 -2.57
C GLY A 76 -4.20 -4.14 -3.99
N CYS A 77 -4.00 -3.03 -4.71
CA CYS A 77 -3.54 -3.05 -6.11
C CYS A 77 -2.05 -3.40 -6.32
N GLY A 78 -1.21 -3.39 -5.28
CA GLY A 78 0.20 -3.75 -5.37
C GLY A 78 1.15 -2.68 -5.93
N ALA A 79 0.66 -1.51 -6.35
CA ALA A 79 1.51 -0.45 -6.90
C ALA A 79 2.62 -0.01 -5.92
N CYS A 80 2.29 0.10 -4.63
CA CYS A 80 3.23 0.48 -3.58
C CYS A 80 4.34 -0.56 -3.37
N GLU A 81 4.03 -1.85 -3.49
CA GLU A 81 4.98 -2.95 -3.38
C GLU A 81 5.93 -2.97 -4.57
N HIS A 82 5.39 -2.88 -5.79
CA HIS A 82 6.16 -2.90 -7.03
C HIS A 82 7.20 -1.76 -7.11
N LEU A 83 6.81 -0.56 -6.67
CA LEU A 83 7.63 0.65 -6.74
C LEU A 83 8.49 0.88 -5.49
N CYS A 84 8.42 -0.02 -4.51
CA CYS A 84 9.24 0.08 -3.31
C CYS A 84 10.72 -0.11 -3.67
N PRO A 85 11.62 0.84 -3.35
CA PRO A 85 13.05 0.71 -3.64
C PRO A 85 13.80 -0.15 -2.61
N ALA A 86 13.18 -0.48 -1.48
CA ALA A 86 13.82 -1.28 -0.43
C ALA A 86 14.23 -2.67 -0.96
N ARG A 87 15.47 -3.07 -0.67
CA ARG A 87 16.06 -4.35 -1.09
C ARG A 87 16.87 -4.94 0.09
N PRO A 88 17.02 -6.28 0.16
CA PRO A 88 16.51 -7.29 -0.77
C PRO A 88 15.00 -7.55 -0.62
N PHE A 89 14.41 -7.16 0.51
CA PHE A 89 12.97 -7.24 0.77
C PHE A 89 12.33 -5.87 0.64
N THR A 90 11.12 -5.83 0.09
CA THR A 90 10.33 -4.60 0.06
C THR A 90 9.92 -4.17 1.47
N ALA A 91 9.67 -2.87 1.63
CA ALA A 91 9.18 -2.31 2.88
C ALA A 91 7.66 -2.27 2.98
N ILE A 92 6.96 -2.58 1.89
CA ILE A 92 5.52 -2.63 1.82
C ILE A 92 5.12 -3.73 0.86
N TYR A 93 4.13 -4.53 1.23
CA TYR A 93 3.60 -5.62 0.42
C TYR A 93 2.08 -5.69 0.55
N VAL A 94 1.40 -6.41 -0.34
CA VAL A 94 -0.05 -6.60 -0.27
C VAL A 94 -0.41 -7.98 0.24
N GLU A 95 -1.27 -8.03 1.24
CA GLU A 95 -1.95 -9.25 1.67
C GLU A 95 -3.34 -9.31 1.05
N GLY A 96 -3.63 -10.39 0.33
CA GLY A 96 -4.95 -10.64 -0.22
C GLY A 96 -5.99 -10.92 0.87
N ASN A 97 -7.17 -10.33 0.73
CA ASN A 97 -8.29 -10.63 1.61
C ASN A 97 -8.85 -12.02 1.29
N LYS A 98 -9.20 -12.80 2.32
CA LYS A 98 -9.86 -14.11 2.14
C LYS A 98 -11.17 -14.01 1.35
N ILE A 99 -11.87 -12.89 1.50
CA ILE A 99 -13.10 -12.55 0.80
C ILE A 99 -12.96 -11.11 0.31
N GLN A 100 -13.12 -10.90 -0.99
CA GLN A 100 -13.11 -9.56 -1.57
C GLN A 100 -14.33 -8.78 -1.10
N ARG A 101 -14.15 -7.51 -0.76
CA ARG A 101 -15.23 -6.64 -0.25
C ARG A 101 -15.41 -5.46 -1.18
N ARG A 102 -16.64 -4.96 -1.30
CA ARG A 102 -16.89 -3.67 -1.96
C ARG A 102 -16.62 -2.53 -0.98
N ILE A 103 -16.01 -1.46 -1.47
CA ILE A 103 -15.67 -0.23 -0.73
C ILE A 103 -16.08 1.01 -1.52
#